data_AF-A0A3D2J9C8-F1
#
_entry.id   AF-A0A3D2J9C8-F1
#
_cell.length_a   1.000
_cell.length_b   1.000
_cell.length_c   1.000
_cell.angle_alpha   90.00
_cell.angle_beta   90.00
_cell.angle_gamma   90.00
#
_symmetry.space_group_name_H-M   'P 1'
#
loop_
_entity.id
_entity.type
_entity.pdbx_description
1 polymer ?
#
loop_
_entity_poly.entity_id
_entity_poly.type
_entity_poly.pdbx_seq_one_letter_code
_entity_poly.pdbx_strand_id
1 'polypeptide(L)'
;MQEPNWEEARHITKRNPQSNWEEFYHITKNNPPWPRLVRAVSLLGHTGEALDLGCGGGRDTRYLLAHGFVVTSVDNEAASLTALADLPREHLHLIQSTFEDFSLTTFCFWCCCI
;
A
#
# COMPACT_ATOMS: atom_id res chain seq x y z
N MET A 1 10.05 -39.92 -6.20
CA MET A 1 9.89 -38.47 -5.95
C MET A 1 11.10 -37.79 -6.58
N GLN A 2 10.89 -37.09 -7.68
CA GLN A 2 11.96 -36.40 -8.42
C GLN A 2 12.14 -35.01 -7.78
N GLU A 3 13.36 -34.66 -7.38
CA GLU A 3 13.72 -33.33 -6.89
C GLU A 3 13.52 -32.29 -8.01
N PRO A 4 12.94 -31.11 -7.73
CA PRO A 4 12.74 -30.08 -8.75
C PRO A 4 14.06 -29.42 -9.16
N ASN A 5 14.19 -29.13 -10.47
CA ASN A 5 15.36 -28.48 -11.04
C ASN A 5 15.40 -26.98 -10.67
N TRP A 6 16.31 -26.62 -9.76
CA TRP A 6 16.46 -25.25 -9.25
C TRP A 6 17.04 -24.24 -10.27
N GLU A 7 17.55 -24.69 -11.42
CA GLU A 7 18.04 -23.79 -12.47
C GLU A 7 16.91 -23.20 -13.32
N GLU A 8 15.82 -23.95 -13.56
CA GLU A 8 14.62 -23.45 -14.24
C GLU A 8 13.85 -22.43 -13.37
N ALA A 9 13.82 -22.64 -12.05
CA ALA A 9 13.17 -21.72 -11.12
C ALA A 9 13.82 -20.32 -11.10
N ARG A 10 15.11 -20.22 -11.43
CA ARG A 10 15.84 -18.93 -11.51
C ARG A 10 15.52 -18.14 -12.78
N HIS A 11 14.93 -18.79 -13.80
CA HIS A 11 14.46 -18.11 -15.01
C HIS A 11 13.05 -17.51 -14.85
N ILE A 12 12.29 -17.93 -13.83
CA ILE A 12 10.92 -17.45 -13.55
C ILE A 12 10.94 -16.14 -12.72
N THR A 13 12.06 -15.81 -12.06
CA THR A 13 12.21 -14.58 -11.26
C THR A 13 12.73 -13.37 -12.04
N LYS A 14 12.69 -13.39 -13.38
CA LYS A 14 12.94 -12.18 -14.16
C LYS A 14 11.68 -11.30 -14.14
N ARG A 15 11.71 -10.29 -13.26
CA ARG A 15 10.78 -9.14 -13.20
C ARG A 15 10.38 -8.75 -14.63
N ASN A 16 9.11 -8.91 -14.99
CA ASN A 16 8.62 -8.57 -16.32
C ASN A 16 8.69 -7.04 -16.47
N PRO A 17 9.52 -6.48 -17.38
CA PRO A 17 9.65 -5.03 -17.55
C PRO A 17 8.40 -4.38 -18.18
N GLN A 18 7.40 -5.17 -18.59
CA GLN A 18 6.08 -4.71 -19.02
C GLN A 18 5.00 -4.87 -17.94
N SER A 19 5.36 -4.79 -16.66
CA SER A 19 4.35 -4.69 -15.60
C SER A 19 3.59 -3.37 -15.74
N ASN A 20 2.40 -3.44 -16.34
CA ASN A 20 1.47 -2.32 -16.46
C ASN A 20 0.83 -2.06 -15.09
N TRP A 21 1.60 -1.46 -14.19
CA TRP A 21 1.16 -1.15 -12.83
C TRP A 21 -0.10 -0.29 -12.82
N GLU A 22 -0.26 0.63 -13.79
CA GLU A 22 -1.50 1.39 -13.99
C GLU A 22 -2.71 0.49 -14.17
N GLU A 23 -2.66 -0.48 -15.08
CA GLU A 23 -3.75 -1.43 -15.30
C GLU A 23 -4.00 -2.32 -14.09
N PHE A 24 -2.94 -2.77 -13.42
CA PHE A 24 -3.06 -3.50 -12.16
C PHE A 24 -3.79 -2.67 -11.09
N TYR A 25 -3.45 -1.39 -10.94
CA TYR A 25 -4.11 -0.49 -10.00
C TYR A 25 -5.54 -0.15 -10.41
N HIS A 26 -5.82 0.01 -11.70
CA HIS A 26 -7.19 0.20 -12.20
C HIS A 26 -8.09 -1.00 -11.87
N ILE A 27 -7.58 -2.22 -12.05
CA ILE A 27 -8.33 -3.45 -11.76
C ILE A 27 -8.51 -3.64 -10.25
N THR A 28 -7.48 -3.34 -9.46
CA THR A 28 -7.46 -3.64 -8.01
C THR A 28 -7.96 -2.50 -7.13
N LYS A 29 -8.19 -1.29 -7.65
CA LYS A 29 -8.72 -0.12 -6.91
C LYS A 29 -10.02 -0.43 -6.14
N ASN A 30 -10.86 -1.31 -6.69
CA ASN A 30 -12.15 -1.68 -6.11
C ASN A 30 -12.10 -2.97 -5.27
N ASN A 31 -10.92 -3.59 -5.12
CA ASN A 31 -10.80 -4.75 -4.26
C ASN A 31 -11.07 -4.35 -2.81
N PRO A 32 -11.70 -5.25 -2.02
CA PRO A 32 -11.85 -4.99 -0.60
C PRO A 32 -10.47 -4.85 0.06
N PRO A 33 -10.38 -4.02 1.12
CA PRO A 33 -9.18 -3.92 1.94
C PRO A 33 -8.78 -5.30 2.49
N TRP A 34 -7.52 -5.45 2.89
CA TRP A 34 -7.07 -6.71 3.47
C TRP A 34 -7.89 -7.06 4.73
N PRO A 35 -8.36 -8.31 4.89
CA PRO A 35 -9.12 -8.70 6.09
C PRO A 35 -8.38 -8.46 7.41
N ARG A 36 -7.03 -8.52 7.37
CA ARG A 36 -6.19 -8.20 8.54
C ARG A 36 -6.25 -6.73 8.93
N LEU A 37 -6.27 -5.82 7.94
CA LEU A 37 -6.44 -4.39 8.17
C LEU A 37 -7.78 -4.11 8.83
N VAL A 38 -8.85 -4.65 8.26
CA VAL A 38 -10.22 -4.51 8.81
C VAL A 38 -10.26 -4.99 10.26
N ARG A 39 -9.64 -6.13 10.55
CA ARG A 39 -9.58 -6.65 11.91
C ARG A 39 -8.74 -5.77 12.84
N ALA A 40 -7.59 -5.25 12.39
CA ALA A 40 -6.76 -4.35 13.19
C ALA A 40 -7.52 -3.06 13.55
N VAL A 41 -8.16 -2.42 12.56
CA VAL A 41 -8.98 -1.21 12.78
C VAL A 41 -10.12 -1.49 13.76
N SER A 42 -10.77 -2.66 13.68
CA SER A 42 -11.84 -3.02 14.62
C SER A 42 -11.37 -3.18 16.08
N LEU A 43 -10.07 -3.43 16.31
CA LEU A 43 -9.50 -3.65 17.64
C LEU A 43 -8.90 -2.40 18.28
N LEU A 44 -8.54 -1.38 17.48
CA LEU A 44 -7.90 -0.16 17.98
C LEU A 44 -8.80 0.66 18.90
N GLY A 45 -10.12 0.67 18.67
CA GLY A 45 -11.08 1.40 19.51
C GLY A 45 -10.98 2.94 19.44
N HIS A 46 -10.02 3.48 18.70
CA HIS A 46 -9.85 4.89 18.38
C HIS A 46 -9.24 5.06 16.98
N THR A 47 -9.31 6.27 16.42
CA THR A 47 -8.67 6.63 15.15
C THR A 47 -7.45 7.51 15.42
N GLY A 48 -6.66 7.80 14.39
CA GLY A 48 -5.43 8.59 14.51
C GLY A 48 -4.68 8.66 13.19
N GLU A 49 -3.36 8.75 13.26
CA GLU A 49 -2.50 8.71 12.08
C GLU A 49 -2.22 7.27 11.63
N ALA A 50 -2.29 7.00 10.33
CA ALA A 50 -1.97 5.71 9.73
C ALA A 50 -0.93 5.88 8.61
N LEU A 51 -0.05 4.90 8.47
CA LEU A 51 0.96 4.84 7.41
C LEU A 51 0.70 3.62 6.55
N ASP A 52 0.45 3.86 5.26
CA ASP A 52 0.19 2.84 4.24
C ASP A 52 1.42 2.74 3.32
N LEU A 53 2.29 1.77 3.58
CA LEU A 53 3.54 1.55 2.82
C LEU A 53 3.31 0.56 1.68
N GLY A 54 3.59 0.99 0.46
CA GLY A 54 3.22 0.25 -0.76
C GLY A 54 1.72 0.32 -1.01
N CYS A 55 1.16 1.54 -0.95
CA CYS A 55 -0.29 1.75 -0.98
C CYS A 55 -0.96 1.33 -2.29
N GLY A 56 -0.19 1.20 -3.38
CA GLY A 56 -0.66 0.72 -4.68
C GLY A 56 -1.95 1.39 -5.15
N GLY A 57 -2.96 0.59 -5.51
CA GLY A 57 -4.25 1.07 -5.99
C GLY A 57 -5.15 1.73 -4.92
N GLY A 58 -4.72 1.72 -3.66
CA GLY A 58 -5.32 2.55 -2.62
C GLY A 58 -6.49 1.95 -1.85
N ARG A 59 -6.73 0.63 -1.93
CA ARG A 59 -7.87 0.00 -1.23
C ARG A 59 -7.82 0.17 0.29
N ASP A 60 -6.62 0.08 0.85
CA ASP A 60 -6.37 0.14 2.29
C ASP A 60 -6.38 1.60 2.76
N THR A 61 -5.70 2.50 2.03
CA THR A 61 -5.85 3.96 2.17
C THR A 61 -7.32 4.42 2.20
N ARG A 62 -8.15 3.99 1.23
CA ARG A 62 -9.58 4.37 1.18
C ARG A 62 -10.35 3.85 2.40
N TYR A 63 -10.07 2.63 2.82
CA TYR A 63 -10.70 2.06 4.01
C TYR A 63 -10.33 2.85 5.27
N LEU A 64 -9.06 3.17 5.46
CA LEU A 64 -8.58 3.96 6.60
C LEU A 64 -9.20 5.36 6.64
N LEU A 65 -9.22 6.07 5.50
CA LEU A 65 -9.87 7.39 5.40
C LEU A 65 -11.37 7.32 5.75
N ALA A 66 -12.08 6.31 5.24
CA ALA A 66 -13.50 6.11 5.56
C ALA A 66 -13.76 5.81 7.04
N HIS A 67 -12.75 5.34 7.78
CA HIS A 67 -12.81 5.10 9.21
C HIS A 67 -12.23 6.25 10.04
N GLY A 68 -11.98 7.42 9.44
CA GLY A 68 -11.58 8.63 10.17
C GLY A 68 -10.10 8.70 10.55
N PHE A 69 -9.24 7.96 9.86
CA PHE A 69 -7.78 8.11 10.00
C PHE A 69 -7.25 9.25 9.14
N VAL A 70 -6.17 9.87 9.60
CA VAL A 70 -5.29 10.71 8.77
C VAL A 70 -4.21 9.79 8.20
N VAL A 71 -4.18 9.62 6.88
CA VAL A 71 -3.35 8.60 6.24
C VAL A 71 -2.16 9.25 5.54
N THR A 72 -0.97 8.70 5.74
CA THR A 72 0.17 8.93 4.86
C THR A 72 0.38 7.69 4.01
N SER A 73 0.18 7.81 2.70
CA SER A 73 0.36 6.70 1.76
C SER A 73 1.65 6.90 0.96
N VAL A 74 2.46 5.85 0.93
CA VAL A 74 3.78 5.86 0.32
C VAL A 74 3.87 4.76 -0.72
N ASP A 75 4.33 5.09 -1.91
CA ASP A 75 4.61 4.10 -2.96
C ASP A 75 5.69 4.62 -3.91
N ASN A 76 6.44 3.73 -4.54
CA ASN A 76 7.47 4.12 -5.51
C ASN A 76 6.85 4.51 -6.86
N GLU A 77 5.70 3.92 -7.21
CA GLU A 77 5.06 4.08 -8.50
C GLU A 77 4.18 5.33 -8.53
N ALA A 78 4.43 6.23 -9.49
CA ALA A 78 3.63 7.45 -9.67
C ALA A 78 2.14 7.13 -9.94
N ALA A 79 1.85 6.01 -10.60
CA ALA A 79 0.50 5.55 -10.88
C ALA A 79 -0.32 5.29 -9.60
N SER A 80 0.31 4.84 -8.51
CA SER A 80 -0.34 4.66 -7.20
C SER A 80 -0.82 6.00 -6.64
N LEU A 81 0.00 7.04 -6.76
CA LEU A 81 -0.37 8.39 -6.32
C LEU A 81 -1.47 8.99 -7.18
N THR A 82 -1.42 8.79 -8.50
CA THR A 82 -2.50 9.20 -9.41
C THR A 82 -3.82 8.51 -9.07
N ALA A 83 -3.79 7.23 -8.70
CA ALA A 83 -4.99 6.49 -8.30
C ALA A 83 -5.67 7.08 -7.05
N LEU A 84 -4.90 7.74 -6.18
CA LEU A 84 -5.34 8.35 -4.92
C LEU A 84 -5.59 9.87 -5.03
N ALA A 85 -5.33 10.49 -6.18
CA ALA A 85 -5.43 11.95 -6.35
C ALA A 85 -6.84 12.51 -6.16
N ASP A 86 -7.87 11.66 -6.28
CA ASP A 86 -9.29 11.99 -6.10
C ASP A 86 -9.74 12.05 -4.62
N LEU A 87 -8.87 11.69 -3.67
CA LEU A 87 -9.20 11.57 -2.25
C LEU A 87 -8.97 12.86 -1.45
N PRO A 88 -9.66 13.03 -0.30
CA PRO A 88 -9.59 14.25 0.51
C PRO A 88 -8.18 14.51 1.06
N ARG A 89 -7.54 15.57 0.56
CA ARG A 89 -6.15 15.95 0.91
C ARG A 89 -5.98 16.50 2.32
N GLU A 90 -7.06 16.89 2.98
CA GLU A 90 -7.06 17.30 4.40
C GLU A 90 -6.69 16.15 5.35
N HIS A 91 -6.99 14.92 4.96
CA HIS A 91 -6.72 13.72 5.77
C HIS A 91 -5.80 12.73 5.04
N LEU A 92 -5.17 13.13 3.93
CA LEU A 92 -4.32 12.27 3.11
C LEU A 92 -3.03 12.98 2.67
N HIS A 93 -1.90 12.42 3.09
CA HIS A 93 -0.57 12.75 2.57
C HIS A 93 -0.12 11.68 1.57
N LEU A 94 0.43 12.11 0.43
CA LEU A 94 0.95 11.19 -0.59
C LEU A 94 2.44 11.46 -0.76
N ILE A 95 3.24 10.41 -0.68
CA ILE A 95 4.69 10.48 -0.79
C ILE A 95 5.15 9.45 -1.83
N GLN A 96 5.82 9.92 -2.88
CA GLN A 96 6.47 9.00 -3.82
C GLN A 96 7.85 8.66 -3.29
N SER A 97 8.05 7.41 -2.87
CA SER A 97 9.33 6.93 -2.35
C SER A 97 9.41 5.41 -2.44
N THR A 98 10.61 4.89 -2.61
CA THR A 98 10.90 3.49 -2.28
C THR A 98 10.76 3.28 -0.77
N PHE A 99 10.60 2.03 -0.35
CA PHE A 99 10.59 1.70 1.07
C PHE A 99 11.95 1.96 1.72
N GLU A 100 13.03 1.68 0.99
CA GLU A 100 14.41 1.84 1.44
C GLU A 100 14.81 3.30 1.69
N ASP A 101 14.27 4.23 0.88
CA ASP A 101 14.55 5.66 1.00
C ASP A 101 13.57 6.39 1.93
N PHE A 102 12.52 5.70 2.39
CA PHE A 102 11.49 6.31 3.23
C PHE A 102 11.93 6.40 4.70
N SER A 103 12.02 7.63 5.22
CA SER A 103 12.37 7.87 6.63
C SER A 103 11.15 7.81 7.54
N LEU A 104 11.12 6.78 8.40
CA LEU A 104 10.12 6.63 9.46
C LEU A 104 10.32 7.63 10.62
N THR A 105 11.43 8.35 10.66
CA THR A 105 11.77 9.29 11.75
C THR A 105 10.75 10.42 11.89
N THR A 106 9.98 10.69 10.82
CA THR A 106 8.88 11.67 10.82
C THR A 106 7.62 11.15 11.53
N PHE A 107 7.48 9.84 11.74
CA PHE A 107 6.32 9.19 12.37
C PHE A 107 6.64 8.79 13.81
N CYS A 108 6.62 9.78 14.72
CA CYS A 108 6.86 9.52 16.13
C CYS A 108 5.61 8.97 16.84
N PHE A 109 5.75 7.79 17.44
CA PHE A 109 4.95 7.21 18.54
C PHE A 109 3.49 6.73 18.32
N TRP A 110 2.79 7.08 17.24
CA TRP A 110 1.38 6.70 17.08
C TRP A 110 1.01 6.09 15.72
N CYS A 111 2.02 5.67 14.96
CA CYS A 111 1.78 5.12 13.64
C CYS A 111 1.52 3.61 13.71
N CYS A 112 0.28 3.20 13.47
CA CYS A 112 -0.02 1.81 13.19
C CYS A 112 0.39 1.54 11.75
N CYS A 113 1.53 0.87 11.54
CA CYS A 113 1.82 0.21 10.25
C CYS A 113 0.93 -1.04 10.18
N ILE A 114 0.09 -1.15 9.15
CA ILE A 114 -0.86 -2.27 9.01
C ILE A 114 -0.62 -3.02 7.69
#